data_AF-A0A1E3LNF7-F1
#
_entry.id   AF-A0A1E3LNF7-F1
#
_cell.length_a   1.000
_cell.length_b   1.000
_cell.length_c   1.000
_cell.angle_alpha   90.00
_cell.angle_beta   90.00
_cell.angle_gamma   90.00
#
_symmetry.space_group_name_H-M   'P 1'
#
loop_
_entity.id
_entity.type
_entity.pdbx_description
1 polymer ?
#
loop_
_entity_poly.entity_id
_entity_poly.type
_entity_poly.pdbx_seq_one_letter_code
_entity_poly.pdbx_strand_id
1 'polypeptide(L)'
;MAEPAAPKPAVDFMFFREPLKANPALVEKWGVAAKAGSESEAWSAFVGDISERFFKGSRRQRVMDALILSLDVLPPQHRADALACLLTDGSEGLAAVEEFWEYVGMERIPDVDRARVAALLLRYEIGK
;
A
#
# COMPACT_ATOMS: atom_id res chain seq x y z
N MET A 1 -28.60 -6.88 17.92
CA MET A 1 -27.30 -6.80 18.60
C MET A 1 -26.31 -6.41 17.53
N ALA A 2 -25.72 -5.22 17.61
CA ALA A 2 -24.69 -4.83 16.65
C ALA A 2 -23.45 -5.67 16.94
N GLU A 3 -23.06 -6.52 15.99
CA GLU A 3 -21.75 -7.17 16.04
C GLU A 3 -20.70 -6.07 16.22
N PRO A 4 -19.71 -6.23 17.12
CA PRO A 4 -18.61 -5.29 17.18
C PRO A 4 -17.96 -5.31 15.80
N ALA A 5 -18.03 -4.20 15.07
CA ALA A 5 -17.35 -4.04 13.80
C ALA A 5 -15.91 -4.53 13.99
N ALA A 6 -15.55 -5.61 13.28
CA ALA A 6 -14.21 -6.17 13.34
C ALA A 6 -13.20 -5.00 13.24
N PRO A 7 -12.15 -4.97 14.09
CA PRO A 7 -11.17 -3.90 14.01
C PRO A 7 -10.67 -3.82 12.57
N LYS A 8 -10.73 -2.62 11.97
CA LYS A 8 -10.26 -2.43 10.60
C LYS A 8 -8.83 -2.99 10.51
N PRO A 9 -8.49 -3.82 9.50
CA PRO A 9 -7.21 -4.53 9.45
C PRO A 9 -5.98 -3.62 9.57
N ALA A 10 -6.13 -2.33 9.24
CA ALA A 10 -5.11 -1.31 9.51
C ALA A 10 -4.66 -1.22 10.99
N VAL A 11 -5.48 -1.64 11.96
CA VAL A 11 -5.15 -1.70 13.39
C VAL A 11 -4.04 -2.71 13.66
N ASP A 12 -4.02 -3.83 12.93
CA ASP A 12 -2.98 -4.88 13.09
C ASP A 12 -1.60 -4.40 12.61
N PHE A 13 -1.57 -3.30 11.87
CA PHE A 13 -0.35 -2.70 11.31
C PHE A 13 -0.03 -1.33 11.94
N MET A 14 -0.61 -0.97 13.09
CA MET A 14 -0.24 0.30 13.77
C MET A 14 1.25 0.38 14.12
N PHE A 15 1.89 -0.75 14.41
CA PHE A 15 3.34 -0.83 14.66
C PHE A 15 4.19 -0.37 13.46
N PHE A 16 3.64 -0.40 12.24
CA PHE A 16 4.27 0.12 11.03
C PHE A 16 3.75 1.52 10.68
N ARG A 17 2.42 1.70 10.73
CA ARG A 17 1.74 2.97 10.36
C ARG A 17 2.18 4.14 11.21
N GLU A 18 2.25 3.99 12.53
CA GLU A 18 2.56 5.10 13.43
C GLU A 18 4.03 5.56 13.26
N PRO A 19 5.02 4.65 13.22
CA PRO A 19 6.39 5.05 12.88
C PRO A 19 6.53 5.60 11.46
N LEU A 20 5.75 5.12 10.49
CA LEU A 20 5.76 5.66 9.13
C LEU A 20 5.27 7.11 9.10
N LYS A 21 4.14 7.42 9.75
CA LYS A 21 3.61 8.79 9.88
C LYS A 21 4.59 9.73 10.61
N ALA A 22 5.28 9.21 11.62
CA ALA A 22 6.26 9.97 12.40
C ALA A 22 7.59 10.20 11.65
N ASN A 23 7.78 9.60 10.48
CA ASN A 23 9.03 9.68 9.71
C ASN A 23 8.80 10.21 8.28
N PRO A 24 8.80 11.54 8.10
CA PRO A 24 8.62 12.16 6.79
C PRO A 24 9.62 11.69 5.73
N ALA A 25 10.87 11.42 6.11
CA ALA A 25 11.90 10.95 5.18
C ALA A 25 11.58 9.55 4.63
N LEU A 26 10.97 8.68 5.45
CA LEU A 26 10.54 7.35 4.99
C LEU A 26 9.32 7.46 4.06
N VAL A 27 8.38 8.37 4.35
CA VAL A 27 7.24 8.66 3.47
C VAL A 27 7.69 9.23 2.13
N GLU A 28 8.67 10.15 2.14
CA GLU A 28 9.27 10.70 0.93
C GLU A 28 9.98 9.60 0.12
N LYS A 29 10.80 8.76 0.77
CA LYS A 29 11.45 7.61 0.13
C LYS A 29 10.43 6.67 -0.51
N TRP A 30 9.31 6.41 0.15
CA TRP A 30 8.22 5.63 -0.41
C TRP A 30 7.60 6.30 -1.65
N GLY A 31 7.30 7.60 -1.58
CA GLY A 31 6.75 8.34 -2.73
C GLY A 31 7.69 8.37 -3.93
N VAL A 32 9.00 8.54 -3.71
CA VAL A 32 10.03 8.47 -4.76
C VAL A 32 10.10 7.08 -5.38
N ALA A 33 10.13 6.04 -4.54
CA ALA A 33 10.15 4.65 -4.98
C ALA A 33 8.91 4.27 -5.79
N ALA A 34 7.72 4.68 -5.32
CA ALA A 34 6.45 4.47 -6.01
C ALA A 34 6.43 5.13 -7.39
N LYS A 35 6.92 6.37 -7.49
CA LYS A 35 7.02 7.09 -8.76
C LYS A 35 8.00 6.42 -9.75
N ALA A 36 9.05 5.78 -9.24
CA ALA A 36 10.02 5.05 -10.07
C ALA A 36 9.47 3.72 -10.61
N GLY A 37 8.43 3.15 -9.99
CA GLY A 37 7.78 1.91 -10.42
C GLY A 37 8.30 0.67 -9.69
N SER A 38 7.53 -0.43 -9.75
CA SER A 38 7.83 -1.68 -9.01
C SER A 38 9.11 -2.38 -9.44
N GLU A 39 9.50 -2.24 -10.71
CA GLU A 39 10.73 -2.84 -11.25
C GLU A 39 11.99 -2.03 -10.92
N SER A 40 11.84 -0.88 -10.25
CA SER A 40 12.95 0.00 -9.93
C SER A 40 13.76 -0.50 -8.73
N GLU A 41 15.07 -0.21 -8.74
CA GLU A 41 15.94 -0.43 -7.57
C GLU A 41 15.46 0.38 -6.36
N ALA A 42 14.84 1.55 -6.58
CA ALA A 42 14.29 2.38 -5.51
C ALA A 42 13.13 1.67 -4.78
N TRP A 43 12.23 1.00 -5.51
CA TRP A 43 11.15 0.19 -4.93
C TRP A 43 11.70 -1.01 -4.18
N SER A 44 12.59 -1.78 -4.81
CA SER A 44 13.22 -2.94 -4.16
C SER A 44 13.97 -2.55 -2.87
N ALA A 45 14.74 -1.46 -2.90
CA ALA A 45 15.47 -0.95 -1.74
C ALA A 45 14.53 -0.41 -0.65
N PHE A 46 13.41 0.22 -1.02
CA PHE A 46 12.41 0.67 -0.05
C PHE A 46 11.73 -0.51 0.66
N VAL A 47 11.25 -1.50 -0.11
CA VAL A 47 10.61 -2.71 0.43
C VAL A 47 11.59 -3.50 1.31
N GLY A 48 12.85 -3.63 0.88
CA GLY A 48 13.90 -4.27 1.68
C GLY A 48 14.12 -3.57 3.02
N ASP A 49 14.30 -2.25 3.00
CA ASP A 49 14.54 -1.42 4.21
C ASP A 49 13.39 -1.54 5.22
N ILE A 50 12.12 -1.41 4.78
CA ILE A 50 10.98 -1.55 5.69
C ILE A 50 10.83 -2.99 6.19
N SER A 51 11.13 -3.99 5.35
CA SER A 51 11.08 -5.40 5.73
C SER A 51 12.06 -5.70 6.86
N GLU A 52 13.31 -5.26 6.73
CA GLU A 52 14.34 -5.43 7.76
C GLU A 52 14.04 -4.62 9.03
N ARG A 53 13.52 -3.41 8.87
CA ARG A 53 13.27 -2.51 10.01
C ARG A 53 12.06 -2.89 10.85
N PHE A 54 10.94 -3.25 10.20
CA PHE A 54 9.65 -3.42 10.88
C PHE A 54 9.14 -4.87 10.90
N PHE A 55 9.53 -5.70 9.93
CA PHE A 55 8.92 -7.01 9.73
C PHE A 55 9.87 -8.19 10.00
N LYS A 56 11.19 -7.97 10.13
CA LYS A 56 12.25 -8.89 10.62
C LYS A 56 11.95 -10.38 10.43
N GLY A 57 12.07 -10.86 9.20
CA GLY A 57 11.87 -12.28 8.86
C GLY A 57 10.42 -12.68 8.61
N SER A 58 9.46 -11.74 8.65
CA SER A 58 8.11 -11.99 8.14
C SER A 58 8.13 -12.17 6.62
N ARG A 59 7.05 -12.79 6.13
CA ARG A 59 6.82 -12.97 4.70
C ARG A 59 6.62 -11.63 4.00
N ARG A 60 7.05 -11.55 2.73
CA ARG A 60 6.83 -10.39 1.85
C ARG A 60 5.37 -9.96 1.82
N GLN A 61 4.43 -10.93 1.81
CA GLN A 61 2.99 -10.67 1.90
C GLN A 61 2.64 -9.66 3.00
N ARG A 62 3.13 -9.88 4.22
CA ARG A 62 2.83 -9.03 5.37
C ARG A 62 3.35 -7.59 5.21
N VAL A 63 4.41 -7.41 4.43
CA VAL A 63 4.92 -6.09 4.07
C VAL A 63 3.97 -5.41 3.08
N MET A 64 3.48 -6.14 2.08
CA MET A 64 2.53 -5.62 1.08
C MET A 64 1.19 -5.26 1.71
N ASP A 65 0.66 -6.11 2.60
CA ASP A 65 -0.55 -5.87 3.38
C ASP A 65 -0.45 -4.55 4.16
N ALA A 66 0.71 -4.34 4.80
CA ALA A 66 0.97 -3.11 5.54
C ALA A 66 1.02 -1.88 4.63
N LEU A 67 1.60 -2.00 3.43
CA LEU A 67 1.72 -0.91 2.47
C LEU A 67 0.35 -0.50 1.92
N ILE A 68 -0.48 -1.45 1.47
CA ILE A 68 -1.81 -1.13 0.94
C ILE A 68 -2.69 -0.49 2.01
N LEU A 69 -2.70 -1.05 3.22
CA LEU A 69 -3.47 -0.47 4.32
C LEU A 69 -2.97 0.94 4.64
N SER A 70 -1.67 1.21 4.51
CA SER A 70 -1.02 2.50 4.80
C SER A 70 -1.00 3.50 3.65
N LEU A 71 -1.70 3.24 2.55
CA LEU A 71 -1.71 4.10 1.38
C LEU A 71 -2.13 5.55 1.70
N ASP A 72 -3.01 5.73 2.69
CA ASP A 72 -3.47 7.05 3.12
C ASP A 72 -2.39 7.90 3.80
N VAL A 73 -1.30 7.28 4.28
CA VAL A 73 -0.14 7.97 4.85
C VAL A 73 0.68 8.69 3.77
N LEU A 74 0.66 8.20 2.53
CA LEU A 74 1.29 8.91 1.42
C LEU A 74 0.53 10.20 1.08
N PRO A 75 1.25 11.25 0.64
CA PRO A 75 0.64 12.40 0.00
C PRO A 75 -0.24 11.97 -1.19
N PRO A 76 -1.39 12.62 -1.42
CA PRO A 76 -2.35 12.21 -2.46
C PRO A 76 -1.72 11.96 -3.83
N GLN A 77 -0.76 12.78 -4.25
CA GLN A 77 -0.11 12.67 -5.56
C GLN A 77 0.72 11.38 -5.77
N HIS A 78 1.05 10.64 -4.70
CA HIS A 78 1.85 9.41 -4.79
C HIS A 78 1.02 8.14 -4.63
N ARG A 79 -0.25 8.26 -4.22
CA ARG A 79 -1.08 7.10 -3.85
C ARG A 79 -1.37 6.18 -5.03
N ALA A 80 -1.67 6.76 -6.20
CA ALA A 80 -1.97 5.96 -7.37
C ALA A 80 -0.71 5.28 -7.96
N ASP A 81 0.46 5.91 -7.89
CA ASP A 81 1.72 5.28 -8.28
C ASP A 81 2.11 4.14 -7.32
N ALA A 82 1.89 4.34 -6.01
CA ALA A 82 2.15 3.31 -5.01
C ALA A 82 1.20 2.12 -5.15
N LEU A 83 -0.07 2.36 -5.45
CA LEU A 83 -1.03 1.31 -5.76
C LEU A 83 -0.65 0.55 -7.03
N ALA A 84 -0.23 1.26 -8.08
CA ALA A 84 0.26 0.62 -9.30
C ALA A 84 1.45 -0.28 -9.00
N CYS A 85 2.41 0.18 -8.18
CA CYS A 85 3.55 -0.64 -7.76
C CYS A 85 3.13 -1.90 -7.03
N LEU A 86 2.16 -1.83 -6.10
CA LEU A 86 1.65 -3.00 -5.41
C LEU A 86 1.02 -4.01 -6.38
N LEU A 87 0.21 -3.54 -7.34
CA LEU A 87 -0.43 -4.40 -8.33
C LEU A 87 0.55 -5.06 -9.31
N THR A 88 1.70 -4.43 -9.55
CA THR A 88 2.72 -4.93 -10.49
C THR A 88 3.90 -5.63 -9.80
N ASP A 89 3.98 -5.59 -8.47
CA ASP A 89 5.06 -6.19 -7.68
C ASP A 89 4.76 -7.65 -7.27
N GLY A 90 4.62 -8.50 -8.28
CA GLY A 90 4.44 -9.94 -8.10
C GLY A 90 3.10 -10.35 -7.47
N SER A 91 3.01 -11.64 -7.11
CA SER A 91 1.79 -12.24 -6.56
C SER A 91 1.38 -11.64 -5.22
N GLU A 92 2.35 -11.29 -4.38
CA GLU A 92 2.10 -10.85 -3.02
C GLU A 92 1.48 -9.45 -2.98
N GLY A 93 1.97 -8.55 -3.84
CA GLY A 93 1.42 -7.21 -3.96
C GLY A 93 -0.01 -7.24 -4.53
N LEU A 94 -0.25 -8.07 -5.55
CA LEU A 94 -1.59 -8.29 -6.10
C LEU A 94 -2.56 -8.82 -5.04
N ALA A 95 -2.17 -9.88 -4.32
CA ALA A 95 -2.99 -10.48 -3.27
C ALA A 95 -3.31 -9.49 -2.14
N ALA A 96 -2.35 -8.65 -1.75
CA ALA A 96 -2.59 -7.62 -0.73
C ALA A 96 -3.62 -6.60 -1.19
N VAL A 97 -3.57 -6.16 -2.46
CA VAL A 97 -4.58 -5.23 -2.98
C VAL A 97 -5.93 -5.91 -3.09
N GLU A 98 -5.99 -7.15 -3.56
CA GLU A 98 -7.25 -7.92 -3.63
C GLU A 98 -7.91 -8.06 -2.24
N GLU A 99 -7.13 -8.41 -1.22
CA GLU A 99 -7.61 -8.60 0.15
C GLU A 99 -8.04 -7.28 0.81
N PHE A 100 -7.28 -6.21 0.63
CA PHE A 100 -7.47 -4.99 1.43
C PHE A 100 -8.12 -3.82 0.69
N TRP A 101 -8.39 -3.92 -0.62
CA TRP A 101 -8.98 -2.83 -1.38
C TRP A 101 -10.34 -2.37 -0.83
N GLU A 102 -11.16 -3.29 -0.29
CA GLU A 102 -12.45 -2.94 0.33
C GLU A 102 -12.32 -1.98 1.54
N TYR A 103 -11.16 -1.96 2.20
CA TYR A 103 -10.90 -1.08 3.35
C TYR A 103 -10.22 0.23 2.97
N VAL A 104 -9.53 0.26 1.83
CA VAL A 104 -8.82 1.44 1.32
C VAL A 104 -9.75 2.28 0.45
N GLY A 105 -10.37 1.65 -0.53
CA GLY A 105 -11.38 2.24 -1.39
C GLY A 105 -10.90 3.39 -2.28
N MET A 106 -11.77 3.76 -3.23
CA MET A 106 -11.50 4.83 -4.19
C MET A 106 -11.48 6.21 -3.53
N GLU A 107 -12.08 6.37 -2.34
CA GLU A 107 -12.13 7.63 -1.59
C GLU A 107 -10.75 8.14 -1.16
N ARG A 108 -9.75 7.25 -1.06
CA ARG A 108 -8.37 7.60 -0.73
C ARG A 108 -7.57 8.08 -1.93
N ILE A 109 -8.09 7.91 -3.13
CA ILE A 109 -7.46 8.32 -4.38
C ILE A 109 -7.99 9.70 -4.80
N PRO A 110 -7.10 10.66 -5.12
CA PRO A 110 -7.53 11.98 -5.59
C PRO A 110 -8.26 11.88 -6.93
N ASP A 111 -9.23 12.76 -7.17
CA ASP A 111 -10.12 12.69 -8.35
C ASP A 111 -9.39 12.59 -9.69
N VAL A 112 -8.26 13.30 -9.83
CA VAL A 112 -7.41 13.28 -11.03
C VAL A 112 -6.87 11.90 -11.36
N ASP A 113 -6.70 11.03 -10.36
CA ASP A 113 -6.14 9.69 -10.50
C ASP A 113 -7.20 8.58 -10.49
N ARG A 114 -8.46 8.87 -10.14
CA ARG A 114 -9.51 7.85 -10.00
C ARG A 114 -9.73 7.05 -11.28
N ALA A 115 -9.75 7.70 -12.44
CA ALA A 115 -9.90 7.01 -13.72
C ALA A 115 -8.73 6.04 -13.99
N ARG A 116 -7.51 6.46 -13.64
CA ARG A 116 -6.29 5.66 -13.78
C ARG A 116 -6.35 4.44 -12.85
N VAL A 117 -6.72 4.65 -11.58
CA VAL A 117 -6.84 3.57 -10.60
C VAL A 117 -7.98 2.60 -10.96
N ALA A 118 -9.12 3.09 -11.42
CA ALA A 118 -10.23 2.25 -11.87
C ALA A 118 -9.81 1.33 -13.04
N ALA A 119 -9.06 1.87 -14.02
CA ALA A 119 -8.52 1.07 -15.12
C ALA A 119 -7.52 0.01 -14.65
N LEU A 120 -6.69 0.33 -13.65
CA LEU A 120 -5.79 -0.64 -13.03
C LEU A 120 -6.57 -1.77 -12.34
N LEU A 121 -7.51 -1.44 -11.46
CA LEU A 121 -8.30 -2.44 -10.73
C LEU A 121 -9.09 -3.34 -11.69
N LEU A 122 -9.67 -2.78 -12.75
CA LEU A 122 -10.37 -3.54 -13.77
C LEU A 122 -9.44 -4.53 -14.48
N ARG A 123 -8.21 -4.11 -14.82
CA ARG A 123 -7.20 -4.96 -15.46
C ARG A 123 -6.84 -6.18 -14.59
N TYR A 124 -6.87 -6.01 -13.28
CA TYR A 124 -6.56 -7.06 -12.30
C TYR A 124 -7.80 -7.72 -11.69
N GLU A 125 -9.00 -7.37 -12.18
CA GLU A 125 -10.30 -7.89 -11.72
C GLU A 125 -10.61 -7.67 -10.23
N ILE A 126 -10.03 -6.63 -9.61
CA ILE A 126 -10.20 -6.32 -8.18
C ILE A 126 -11.41 -5.42 -7.94
N GLY A 127 -12.20 -5.72 -6.91
CA GLY A 127 -13.29 -4.85 -6.42
C GLY A 127 -14.54 -4.85 -7.31
N LYS A 128 -14.82 -5.97 -7.98
CA LYS A 128 -16.09 -6.21 -8.67
C LYS A 128 -17.26 -6.37 -7.69
#